data_AF-A0A6P7WUN7-F1
#
_entry.id   AF-A0A6P7WUN7-F1
#
_cell.length_a   1.000
_cell.length_b   1.000
_cell.length_c   1.000
_cell.angle_alpha   90.00
_cell.angle_beta   90.00
_cell.angle_gamma   90.00
#
_symmetry.space_group_name_H-M   'P 1'
#
loop_
_entity.id
_entity.type
_entity.pdbx_description
1 polymer ?
#
loop_
_entity_poly.entity_id
_entity_poly.type
_entity_poly.pdbx_seq_one_letter_code
_entity_poly.pdbx_strand_id
1 'polypeptide(L)'
;MEPEFHQVCYAVKDAMDVLFSSSSGVQIAAVLKTMKQYLGQGGISTTLREREEFSRIHFSPFLRCLIAKVIPDKLELLTLEQQELLESFFLEGPPDQTFLVLLDCIMCTEPSFCLMKIVGILENFLCKGRLAALMWEVCQQQAQVTSPLLQETLLSKIVCLPDHLSNKLHEENLSAFYPQNYFPLLGREIVFVLQKISEALRDGKNCSISFVSQVLGKVCLQGRREEVLSVVLPRLTAFTQLDCIWQRMCWRLVESVPDRWMEAVVSGFVQMAPGAVVLCRLLGNLVMKNKKAQFVLTQKMLLLQYGYKTTVLQSLLGYLALDSSRRPLLMQVLKELLETWGSSSAVKHSPIEQQLYISKAILICLCHLKEEELESHKQELLSYLMAGVQCHLDSNLLQVRRLGMIVAEGISSCISLDGSCLKFQYEEDEQSRELLSLLTPAVQTVNPQPPKNGTDSRLCHTSGAASPVDMEVRPTAQDLESDSELDSDDELVPYDMSEDKELKKTKAPVYIRDCIEVLTGSEDVEKLEATLGVLKGLILKNQAMTKE
;
A
#
# COMPACT_ATOMS: atom_id res chain seq x y z
N MET A 1 -30.83 29.95 -26.93
CA MET A 1 -29.90 29.84 -25.80
C MET A 1 -30.69 30.29 -24.57
N GLU A 2 -30.86 29.42 -23.57
CA GLU A 2 -31.87 29.59 -22.50
C GLU A 2 -31.51 30.76 -21.54
N PRO A 3 -32.50 31.47 -20.97
CA PRO A 3 -32.29 32.65 -20.12
C PRO A 3 -31.57 32.33 -18.80
N GLU A 4 -31.73 31.12 -18.28
CA GLU A 4 -31.10 30.64 -17.02
C GLU A 4 -29.56 30.62 -17.13
N PHE A 5 -28.99 30.20 -18.26
CA PHE A 5 -27.54 30.18 -18.48
C PHE A 5 -26.94 31.58 -18.54
N HIS A 6 -27.69 32.54 -19.09
CA HIS A 6 -27.25 33.94 -19.12
C HIS A 6 -27.16 34.50 -17.70
N GLN A 7 -28.14 34.18 -16.85
CA GLN A 7 -28.19 34.65 -15.47
C GLN A 7 -26.98 34.15 -14.65
N VAL A 8 -26.62 32.87 -14.75
CA VAL A 8 -25.42 32.33 -14.07
C VAL A 8 -24.15 33.00 -14.59
N CYS A 9 -24.02 33.14 -15.90
CA CYS A 9 -22.85 33.77 -16.52
C CYS A 9 -22.68 35.23 -16.07
N TYR A 10 -23.75 36.02 -16.04
CA TYR A 10 -23.70 37.41 -15.54
C TYR A 10 -23.36 37.47 -14.06
N ALA A 11 -23.99 36.63 -13.23
CA ALA A 11 -23.74 36.61 -11.79
C ALA A 11 -22.29 36.23 -11.47
N VAL A 12 -21.70 35.29 -12.20
CA VAL A 12 -20.29 34.89 -12.02
C VAL A 12 -19.33 35.99 -12.50
N LYS A 13 -19.62 36.65 -13.63
CA LYS A 13 -18.80 37.77 -14.12
C LYS A 13 -18.80 38.94 -13.14
N ASP A 14 -19.99 39.35 -12.69
CA ASP A 14 -20.14 40.42 -11.70
C ASP A 14 -19.41 40.06 -10.38
N ALA A 15 -19.55 38.82 -9.92
CA ALA A 15 -18.81 38.31 -8.77
C ALA A 15 -17.28 38.41 -8.96
N MET A 16 -16.76 37.98 -10.11
CA MET A 16 -15.34 38.09 -10.42
C MET A 16 -14.90 39.56 -10.44
N ASP A 17 -15.62 40.44 -11.13
CA ASP A 17 -15.29 41.87 -11.24
C ASP A 17 -15.24 42.55 -9.86
N VAL A 18 -16.16 42.20 -8.96
CA VAL A 18 -16.14 42.66 -7.56
C VAL A 18 -14.93 42.09 -6.82
N LEU A 19 -14.60 40.81 -6.98
CA LEU A 19 -13.40 40.22 -6.36
C LEU A 19 -12.09 40.84 -6.87
N PHE A 20 -12.05 41.28 -8.13
CA PHE A 20 -10.91 42.01 -8.70
C PHE A 20 -10.80 43.43 -8.12
N SER A 21 -11.91 44.18 -8.10
CA SER A 21 -11.92 45.62 -7.80
C SER A 21 -12.08 46.00 -6.32
N SER A 22 -12.70 45.14 -5.50
CA SER A 22 -13.04 45.48 -4.12
C SER A 22 -11.88 45.32 -3.13
N SER A 23 -11.73 46.29 -2.22
CA SER A 23 -10.87 46.23 -1.03
C SER A 23 -11.66 46.03 0.26
N SER A 24 -12.97 45.74 0.18
CA SER A 24 -13.84 45.59 1.34
C SER A 24 -14.14 44.12 1.63
N GLY A 25 -13.74 43.63 2.80
CA GLY A 25 -14.06 42.27 3.26
C GLY A 25 -15.57 41.97 3.30
N VAL A 26 -16.40 42.99 3.55
CA VAL A 26 -17.88 42.86 3.55
C VAL A 26 -18.41 42.56 2.15
N GLN A 27 -17.90 43.25 1.12
CA GLN A 27 -18.30 43.01 -0.27
C GLN A 27 -17.83 41.64 -0.75
N ILE A 28 -16.59 41.24 -0.42
CA ILE A 28 -16.06 39.91 -0.72
C ILE A 28 -16.94 38.84 -0.07
N ALA A 29 -17.27 38.99 1.21
CA ALA A 29 -18.14 38.05 1.91
C ALA A 29 -19.56 37.99 1.31
N ALA A 30 -20.11 39.11 0.86
CA ALA A 30 -21.39 39.13 0.17
C ALA A 30 -21.34 38.35 -1.15
N VAL A 31 -20.28 38.51 -1.94
CA VAL A 31 -20.05 37.73 -3.17
C VAL A 31 -19.95 36.24 -2.86
N LEU A 32 -19.17 35.85 -1.85
CA LEU A 32 -19.04 34.44 -1.44
C LEU A 32 -20.39 33.86 -1.00
N LYS A 33 -21.21 34.60 -0.24
CA LYS A 33 -22.55 34.15 0.16
C LYS A 33 -23.47 33.97 -1.06
N THR A 34 -23.44 34.92 -1.99
CA THR A 34 -24.23 34.86 -3.22
C THR A 34 -23.78 33.72 -4.12
N MET A 35 -22.49 33.43 -4.23
CA MET A 35 -22.01 32.32 -5.07
C MET A 35 -22.23 30.96 -4.42
N LYS A 36 -22.29 30.87 -3.09
CA LYS A 36 -22.53 29.61 -2.36
C LYS A 36 -23.88 28.97 -2.71
N GLN A 37 -24.87 29.74 -3.16
CA GLN A 37 -26.17 29.19 -3.57
C GLN A 37 -26.09 28.25 -4.80
N TYR A 38 -25.00 28.31 -5.56
CA TYR A 38 -24.74 27.42 -6.69
C TYR A 38 -23.98 26.14 -6.29
N LEU A 39 -23.53 26.03 -5.03
CA LEU A 39 -22.85 24.86 -4.49
C LEU A 39 -23.83 23.92 -3.76
N GLY A 40 -23.61 22.61 -3.92
CA GLY A 40 -24.33 21.57 -3.17
C GLY A 40 -25.83 21.46 -3.46
N GLN A 41 -26.55 20.79 -2.56
CA GLN A 41 -27.99 20.51 -2.71
C GLN A 41 -28.90 21.56 -2.02
N GLY A 42 -28.36 22.51 -1.26
CA GLY A 42 -29.11 23.34 -0.28
C GLY A 42 -29.57 24.75 -0.69
N GLY A 43 -29.32 25.22 -1.92
CA GLY A 43 -29.76 26.56 -2.34
C GLY A 43 -31.27 26.66 -2.55
N ILE A 44 -32.02 27.27 -1.63
CA ILE A 44 -33.50 27.35 -1.69
C ILE A 44 -34.01 28.07 -2.98
N SER A 45 -33.15 28.87 -3.64
CA SER A 45 -33.53 29.74 -4.77
C SER A 45 -32.97 29.34 -6.15
N THR A 46 -32.09 28.35 -6.26
CA THR A 46 -31.42 27.99 -7.54
C THR A 46 -31.93 26.69 -8.13
N THR A 47 -32.17 26.68 -9.44
CA THR A 47 -32.58 25.51 -10.20
C THR A 47 -31.44 24.51 -10.37
N LEU A 48 -31.77 23.24 -10.63
CA LEU A 48 -30.77 22.19 -10.89
C LEU A 48 -29.91 22.50 -12.13
N ARG A 49 -30.49 23.11 -13.17
CA ARG A 49 -29.78 23.52 -14.39
C ARG A 49 -28.77 24.62 -14.14
N GLU A 50 -29.11 25.64 -13.34
CA GLU A 50 -28.18 26.72 -12.99
C GLU A 50 -26.97 26.18 -12.20
N ARG A 51 -27.18 25.21 -11.30
CA ARG A 51 -26.10 24.57 -10.56
C ARG A 51 -25.21 23.72 -11.46
N GLU A 52 -25.80 22.97 -12.39
CA GLU A 52 -25.04 22.21 -13.39
C GLU A 52 -24.21 23.12 -14.30
N GLU A 53 -24.77 24.24 -14.74
CA GLU A 53 -24.05 25.24 -15.55
C GLU A 53 -22.88 25.83 -14.77
N PHE A 54 -23.12 26.28 -13.53
CA PHE A 54 -22.07 26.81 -12.66
C PHE A 54 -20.97 25.77 -12.45
N SER A 55 -21.36 24.55 -12.07
CA SER A 55 -20.45 23.44 -11.82
C SER A 55 -19.63 23.06 -13.06
N ARG A 56 -20.19 23.06 -14.27
CA ARG A 56 -19.51 22.58 -15.47
C ARG A 56 -18.63 23.63 -16.14
N ILE A 57 -19.05 24.89 -16.15
CA ILE A 57 -18.41 25.94 -16.95
C ILE A 57 -17.70 26.96 -16.09
N HIS A 58 -18.31 27.38 -14.98
CA HIS A 58 -17.91 28.59 -14.27
C HIS A 58 -17.11 28.34 -12.99
N PHE A 59 -17.23 27.15 -12.40
CA PHE A 59 -16.63 26.83 -11.11
C PHE A 59 -15.09 26.91 -11.15
N SER A 60 -14.45 26.25 -12.12
CA SER A 60 -12.98 26.29 -12.27
C SER A 60 -12.41 27.71 -12.45
N PRO A 61 -12.94 28.55 -13.38
CA PRO A 61 -12.54 29.96 -13.46
C PRO A 61 -12.76 30.74 -12.16
N PHE A 62 -13.89 30.53 -11.49
CA PHE A 62 -14.21 31.22 -10.24
C PHE A 62 -13.23 30.85 -9.12
N LEU A 63 -12.90 29.56 -8.98
CA LEU A 63 -11.93 29.09 -8.00
C LEU A 63 -10.52 29.66 -8.25
N ARG A 64 -10.10 29.76 -9.52
CA ARG A 64 -8.85 30.44 -9.89
C ARG A 64 -8.85 31.92 -9.51
N CYS A 65 -9.98 32.62 -9.69
CA CYS A 65 -10.13 34.01 -9.27
C CYS A 65 -9.97 34.15 -7.74
N LEU A 66 -10.60 33.27 -6.96
CA LEU A 66 -10.45 33.24 -5.50
C LEU A 66 -8.98 33.05 -5.09
N ILE A 67 -8.28 32.06 -5.67
CA ILE A 67 -6.87 31.81 -5.37
C ILE A 67 -5.99 32.99 -5.77
N ALA A 68 -6.21 33.59 -6.94
CA ALA A 68 -5.36 34.63 -7.48
C ALA A 68 -5.57 36.01 -6.81
N LYS A 69 -6.77 36.28 -6.28
CA LYS A 69 -7.15 37.63 -5.81
C LYS A 69 -7.59 37.74 -4.37
N VAL A 70 -8.03 36.65 -3.75
CA VAL A 70 -8.52 36.68 -2.35
C VAL A 70 -7.46 36.16 -1.39
N ILE A 71 -6.86 35.01 -1.72
CA ILE A 71 -5.88 34.35 -0.83
C ILE A 71 -4.61 35.20 -0.57
N PRO A 72 -3.98 35.86 -1.57
CA PRO A 72 -2.71 36.55 -1.34
C PRO A 72 -2.85 37.83 -0.51
N ASP A 73 -3.84 38.67 -0.84
CA ASP A 73 -3.87 40.07 -0.39
C ASP A 73 -5.09 40.43 0.46
N LYS A 74 -6.16 39.60 0.45
CA LYS A 74 -7.47 39.97 1.00
C LYS A 74 -7.98 39.03 2.08
N LEU A 75 -7.23 38.00 2.42
CA LEU A 75 -7.64 37.00 3.42
C LEU A 75 -7.75 37.62 4.83
N GLU A 76 -6.86 38.56 5.16
CA GLU A 76 -6.87 39.30 6.44
C GLU A 76 -8.08 40.22 6.60
N LEU A 77 -8.74 40.59 5.49
CA LEU A 77 -9.95 41.40 5.49
C LEU A 77 -11.20 40.60 5.87
N LEU A 78 -11.09 39.27 5.92
CA LEU A 78 -12.19 38.35 6.21
C LEU A 78 -12.16 37.89 7.67
N THR A 79 -13.32 37.89 8.31
CA THR A 79 -13.54 37.23 9.60
C THR A 79 -13.38 35.72 9.49
N LEU A 80 -13.18 35.02 10.62
CA LEU A 80 -13.05 33.55 10.64
C LEU A 80 -14.22 32.84 9.94
N GLU A 81 -15.46 33.25 10.20
CA GLU A 81 -16.66 32.70 9.54
C GLU A 81 -16.64 32.90 8.01
N GLN A 82 -16.07 34.01 7.54
CA GLN A 82 -15.96 34.31 6.12
C GLN A 82 -14.81 33.54 5.46
N GLN A 83 -13.74 33.24 6.21
CA GLN A 83 -12.68 32.35 5.76
C GLN A 83 -13.20 30.91 5.66
N GLU A 84 -14.01 30.44 6.61
CA GLU A 84 -14.70 29.14 6.51
C GLU A 84 -15.64 29.09 5.30
N LEU A 85 -16.35 30.19 5.03
CA LEU A 85 -17.18 30.32 3.84
C LEU A 85 -16.35 30.21 2.56
N LEU A 86 -15.19 30.86 2.50
CA LEU A 86 -14.24 30.73 1.39
C LEU A 86 -13.75 29.28 1.25
N GLU A 87 -13.31 28.64 2.33
CA GLU A 87 -12.85 27.26 2.34
C GLU A 87 -13.94 26.28 1.90
N SER A 88 -15.21 26.57 2.17
CA SER A 88 -16.34 25.74 1.73
C SER A 88 -16.42 25.58 0.20
N PHE A 89 -15.93 26.54 -0.60
CA PHE A 89 -15.85 26.38 -2.05
C PHE A 89 -14.92 25.25 -2.47
N PHE A 90 -13.84 25.02 -1.72
CA PHE A 90 -12.89 23.93 -1.98
C PHE A 90 -13.39 22.59 -1.42
N LEU A 91 -14.15 22.63 -0.32
CA LEU A 91 -14.60 21.42 0.37
C LEU A 91 -15.99 20.91 -0.08
N GLU A 92 -16.82 21.74 -0.68
CA GLU A 92 -18.18 21.40 -1.11
C GLU A 92 -18.37 21.37 -2.63
N GLY A 93 -17.47 21.99 -3.41
CA GLY A 93 -17.57 22.07 -4.88
C GLY A 93 -17.28 20.76 -5.63
N PRO A 94 -17.23 20.78 -6.97
CA PRO A 94 -16.80 19.62 -7.78
C PRO A 94 -15.35 19.20 -7.44
N PRO A 95 -15.14 18.01 -6.85
CA PRO A 95 -13.84 17.60 -6.31
C PRO A 95 -12.77 17.41 -7.38
N ASP A 96 -13.11 16.97 -8.59
CA ASP A 96 -12.19 16.83 -9.71
C ASP A 96 -11.61 18.18 -10.14
N GLN A 97 -12.46 19.19 -10.31
CA GLN A 97 -12.08 20.54 -10.69
C GLN A 97 -11.31 21.23 -9.56
N THR A 98 -11.77 21.12 -8.31
CA THR A 98 -11.06 21.68 -7.16
C THR A 98 -9.65 21.12 -7.07
N PHE A 99 -9.50 19.79 -7.16
CA PHE A 99 -8.21 19.14 -7.07
C PHE A 99 -7.25 19.61 -8.18
N LEU A 100 -7.72 19.66 -9.43
CA LEU A 100 -6.91 20.10 -10.56
C LEU A 100 -6.53 21.59 -10.44
N VAL A 101 -7.46 22.46 -10.06
CA VAL A 101 -7.18 23.90 -9.90
C VAL A 101 -6.19 24.16 -8.75
N LEU A 102 -6.36 23.51 -7.60
CA LEU A 102 -5.43 23.62 -6.47
C LEU A 102 -4.02 23.21 -6.89
N LEU A 103 -3.89 22.05 -7.54
CA LEU A 103 -2.59 21.55 -7.96
C LEU A 103 -1.95 22.43 -9.04
N ASP A 104 -2.71 22.87 -10.04
CA ASP A 104 -2.26 23.81 -11.08
C ASP A 104 -1.74 25.12 -10.46
N CYS A 105 -2.51 25.71 -9.54
CA CYS A 105 -2.10 26.91 -8.82
C CYS A 105 -0.85 26.70 -7.96
N ILE A 106 -0.73 25.58 -7.25
CA ILE A 106 0.47 25.25 -6.47
C ILE A 106 1.71 25.17 -7.37
N MET A 107 1.60 24.50 -8.52
CA MET A 107 2.72 24.36 -9.44
C MET A 107 3.17 25.71 -10.02
N CYS A 108 2.22 26.61 -10.32
CA CYS A 108 2.49 27.93 -10.91
C CYS A 108 2.84 29.04 -9.91
N THR A 109 2.63 28.85 -8.60
CA THR A 109 2.87 29.89 -7.59
C THR A 109 4.31 29.79 -7.06
N GLU A 110 5.01 30.92 -6.97
CA GLU A 110 6.37 30.98 -6.39
C GLU A 110 6.35 30.75 -4.87
N PRO A 111 7.48 30.28 -4.28
CA PRO A 111 7.60 30.08 -2.83
C PRO A 111 7.19 31.34 -2.06
N SER A 112 6.13 31.22 -1.27
CA SER A 112 5.49 32.35 -0.58
C SER A 112 4.52 31.87 0.50
N PHE A 113 4.12 32.77 1.40
CA PHE A 113 3.03 32.51 2.35
C PHE A 113 1.72 32.10 1.64
N CYS A 114 1.44 32.72 0.48
CA CYS A 114 0.28 32.36 -0.34
C CYS A 114 0.35 30.90 -0.81
N LEU A 115 1.51 30.45 -1.32
CA LEU A 115 1.73 29.06 -1.71
C LEU A 115 1.41 28.13 -0.54
N MET A 116 1.96 28.39 0.65
CA MET A 116 1.72 27.56 1.83
C MET A 116 0.26 27.54 2.27
N LYS A 117 -0.48 28.64 2.10
CA LYS A 117 -1.93 28.65 2.36
C LYS A 117 -2.70 27.79 1.36
N ILE A 118 -2.36 27.83 0.07
CA ILE A 118 -3.00 26.97 -0.95
C ILE A 118 -2.68 25.49 -0.67
N VAL A 119 -1.44 25.18 -0.29
CA VAL A 119 -1.02 23.84 0.12
C VAL A 119 -1.80 23.36 1.36
N GLY A 120 -2.01 24.23 2.35
CA GLY A 120 -2.85 23.92 3.51
C GLY A 120 -4.33 23.66 3.17
N ILE A 121 -4.87 24.36 2.17
CA ILE A 121 -6.23 24.07 1.65
C ILE A 121 -6.26 22.70 0.98
N LEU A 122 -5.22 22.33 0.23
CA LEU A 122 -5.11 20.99 -0.36
C LEU A 122 -4.96 19.90 0.72
N GLU A 123 -4.21 20.15 1.79
CA GLU A 123 -4.13 19.23 2.93
C GLU A 123 -5.51 19.04 3.58
N ASN A 124 -6.25 20.13 3.83
CA ASN A 124 -7.61 20.04 4.37
C ASN A 124 -8.55 19.29 3.40
N PHE A 125 -8.41 19.50 2.09
CA PHE A 125 -9.13 18.74 1.07
C PHE A 125 -8.87 17.22 1.20
N LEU A 126 -7.62 16.80 1.41
CA LEU A 126 -7.30 15.39 1.66
C LEU A 126 -7.92 14.90 2.98
N CYS A 127 -7.77 15.65 4.07
CA CYS A 127 -8.30 15.30 5.39
C CYS A 127 -9.83 15.16 5.43
N LYS A 128 -10.56 15.85 4.55
CA LYS A 128 -12.02 15.79 4.43
C LYS A 128 -12.52 14.67 3.50
N GLY A 129 -11.64 13.76 3.06
CA GLY A 129 -12.01 12.61 2.23
C GLY A 129 -12.47 12.98 0.82
N ARG A 130 -11.94 14.08 0.29
CA ARG A 130 -12.38 14.62 -1.01
C ARG A 130 -11.81 13.85 -2.19
N LEU A 131 -10.73 13.08 -2.00
CA LEU A 131 -10.24 12.14 -3.02
C LEU A 131 -11.23 11.00 -3.25
N ALA A 132 -11.88 10.50 -2.19
CA ALA A 132 -12.93 9.52 -2.33
C ALA A 132 -14.17 10.10 -3.01
N ALA A 133 -14.54 11.35 -2.71
CA ALA A 133 -15.60 12.05 -3.44
C ALA A 133 -15.30 12.13 -4.95
N LEU A 134 -14.06 12.53 -5.30
CA LEU A 134 -13.56 12.56 -6.67
C LEU A 134 -13.68 11.19 -7.35
N MET A 135 -13.10 10.16 -6.74
CA MET A 135 -13.15 8.79 -7.27
C MET A 135 -14.58 8.30 -7.44
N TRP A 136 -15.47 8.58 -6.47
CA TRP A 136 -16.87 8.17 -6.49
C TRP A 136 -17.68 8.83 -7.62
N GLU A 137 -17.43 10.11 -7.91
CA GLU A 137 -18.08 10.80 -9.04
C GLU A 137 -17.69 10.17 -10.38
N VAL A 138 -16.40 9.86 -10.58
CA VAL A 138 -15.93 9.15 -11.78
C VAL A 138 -16.57 7.76 -11.89
N CYS A 139 -16.74 7.06 -10.76
CA CYS A 139 -17.38 5.74 -10.74
C CYS A 139 -18.87 5.79 -11.10
N GLN A 140 -19.59 6.85 -10.75
CA GLN A 140 -21.01 7.03 -11.09
C GLN A 140 -21.22 7.47 -12.55
N GLN A 141 -20.37 8.36 -13.07
CA GLN A 141 -20.63 9.08 -14.33
C GLN A 141 -20.13 8.37 -15.59
N GLN A 142 -19.51 7.18 -15.46
CA GLN A 142 -18.85 6.48 -16.58
C GLN A 142 -19.79 6.07 -17.74
N ALA A 143 -21.10 6.20 -17.59
CA ALA A 143 -22.05 5.92 -18.66
C ALA A 143 -22.18 7.03 -19.71
N GLN A 144 -21.91 8.33 -19.41
CA GLN A 144 -22.28 9.41 -20.35
C GLN A 144 -21.42 10.70 -20.40
N VAL A 145 -20.50 11.03 -19.46
CA VAL A 145 -20.02 12.44 -19.35
C VAL A 145 -18.50 12.67 -19.24
N THR A 146 -17.69 11.75 -18.70
CA THR A 146 -16.26 12.04 -18.43
C THR A 146 -15.35 11.69 -19.60
N SER A 147 -14.50 12.62 -20.05
CA SER A 147 -13.54 12.34 -21.14
C SER A 147 -12.42 11.40 -20.67
N PRO A 148 -11.94 10.47 -21.53
CA PRO A 148 -10.87 9.55 -21.15
C PRO A 148 -9.56 10.29 -20.82
N LEU A 149 -9.30 11.43 -21.47
CA LEU A 149 -8.16 12.29 -21.19
C LEU A 149 -8.22 12.88 -19.77
N LEU A 150 -9.41 13.29 -19.32
CA LEU A 150 -9.60 13.79 -17.96
C LEU A 150 -9.36 12.70 -16.92
N GLN A 151 -9.87 11.48 -17.16
CA GLN A 151 -9.63 10.34 -16.27
C GLN A 151 -8.13 10.01 -16.15
N GLU A 152 -7.39 10.01 -17.27
CA GLU A 152 -5.94 9.77 -17.25
C GLU A 152 -5.19 10.90 -16.52
N THR A 153 -5.61 12.15 -16.71
CA THR A 153 -5.04 13.31 -16.01
C THR A 153 -5.27 13.20 -14.51
N LEU A 154 -6.50 12.93 -14.07
CA LEU A 154 -6.85 12.74 -12.67
C LEU A 154 -6.06 11.58 -12.06
N LEU A 155 -6.01 10.43 -12.74
CA LEU A 155 -5.25 9.26 -12.30
C LEU A 155 -3.76 9.63 -12.07
N SER A 156 -3.14 10.29 -13.05
CA SER A 156 -1.74 10.71 -12.97
C SER A 156 -1.51 11.68 -11.82
N LYS A 157 -2.38 12.68 -11.67
CA LYS A 157 -2.25 13.70 -10.61
C LYS A 157 -2.48 13.15 -9.20
N ILE A 158 -3.44 12.25 -9.01
CA ILE A 158 -3.70 11.59 -7.72
C ILE A 158 -2.51 10.73 -7.31
N VAL A 159 -2.00 9.92 -8.23
CA VAL A 159 -0.97 8.93 -7.90
C VAL A 159 0.41 9.58 -7.72
N CYS A 160 0.74 10.60 -8.52
CA CYS A 160 2.00 11.36 -8.41
C CYS A 160 1.91 12.58 -7.47
N LEU A 161 0.87 12.72 -6.64
CA LEU A 161 0.71 13.90 -5.78
C LEU A 161 1.89 14.12 -4.83
N PRO A 162 2.40 13.10 -4.11
CA PRO A 162 3.58 13.23 -3.26
C PRO A 162 4.80 13.77 -4.02
N ASP A 163 5.04 13.25 -5.24
CA ASP A 163 6.20 13.63 -6.03
C ASP A 163 6.08 15.08 -6.50
N HIS A 164 4.90 15.51 -6.95
CA HIS A 164 4.67 16.90 -7.35
C HIS A 164 4.93 17.88 -6.20
N LEU A 165 4.42 17.58 -5.00
CA LEU A 165 4.56 18.47 -3.86
C LEU A 165 5.94 18.43 -3.24
N SER A 166 6.58 17.25 -3.17
CA SER A 166 7.96 17.14 -2.74
C SER A 166 8.92 17.92 -3.65
N ASN A 167 8.68 17.88 -4.96
CA ASN A 167 9.49 18.63 -5.93
C ASN A 167 9.25 20.14 -5.89
N LYS A 168 8.05 20.58 -5.48
CA LYS A 168 7.70 22.00 -5.42
C LYS A 168 8.09 22.66 -4.08
N LEU A 169 7.91 21.93 -2.97
CA LEU A 169 8.05 22.46 -1.61
C LEU A 169 9.38 22.10 -0.94
N HIS A 170 10.08 21.07 -1.43
CA HIS A 170 11.33 20.59 -0.86
C HIS A 170 11.25 20.40 0.67
N GLU A 171 11.96 21.21 1.46
CA GLU A 171 12.01 21.13 2.92
C GLU A 171 10.74 21.67 3.60
N GLU A 172 9.96 22.51 2.91
CA GLU A 172 8.71 23.09 3.42
C GLU A 172 7.49 22.16 3.20
N ASN A 173 7.71 20.91 2.77
CA ASN A 173 6.63 19.98 2.47
C ASN A 173 5.85 19.59 3.73
N LEU A 174 4.52 19.47 3.62
CA LEU A 174 3.67 19.08 4.75
C LEU A 174 3.65 17.56 4.93
N SER A 175 3.46 17.15 6.18
CA SER A 175 3.51 15.74 6.56
C SER A 175 2.51 14.86 5.80
N ALA A 176 1.33 15.39 5.48
CA ALA A 176 0.29 14.69 4.75
C ALA A 176 0.71 14.23 3.35
N PHE A 177 1.71 14.88 2.75
CA PHE A 177 2.15 14.60 1.37
C PHE A 177 3.36 13.69 1.29
N TYR A 178 3.97 13.30 2.42
CA TYR A 178 4.99 12.26 2.39
C TYR A 178 4.38 10.92 1.97
N PRO A 179 5.08 10.10 1.16
CA PRO A 179 4.58 8.79 0.73
C PRO A 179 4.06 7.91 1.87
N GLN A 180 4.73 7.94 3.03
CA GLN A 180 4.35 7.12 4.19
C GLN A 180 2.99 7.52 4.80
N ASN A 181 2.53 8.76 4.55
CA ASN A 181 1.25 9.26 5.07
C ASN A 181 0.18 9.31 3.97
N TYR A 182 0.56 9.74 2.76
CA TYR A 182 -0.36 9.91 1.64
C TYR A 182 -0.93 8.57 1.14
N PHE A 183 -0.10 7.55 0.93
CA PHE A 183 -0.57 6.29 0.36
C PHE A 183 -1.48 5.49 1.32
N PRO A 184 -1.22 5.46 2.65
CA PRO A 184 -2.20 4.92 3.59
C PRO A 184 -3.52 5.71 3.60
N LEU A 185 -3.48 7.04 3.50
CA LEU A 185 -4.68 7.87 3.35
C LEU A 185 -5.44 7.47 2.08
N LEU A 186 -4.77 7.41 0.93
CA LEU A 186 -5.37 6.98 -0.34
C LEU A 186 -5.96 5.56 -0.23
N GLY A 187 -5.32 4.66 0.52
CA GLY A 187 -5.86 3.34 0.82
C GLY A 187 -7.20 3.39 1.58
N ARG A 188 -7.34 4.29 2.57
CA ARG A 188 -8.61 4.52 3.29
C ARG A 188 -9.68 5.08 2.36
N GLU A 189 -9.31 6.04 1.52
CA GLU A 189 -10.20 6.63 0.52
C GLU A 189 -10.70 5.58 -0.48
N ILE A 190 -9.81 4.70 -0.97
CA ILE A 190 -10.17 3.57 -1.84
C ILE A 190 -11.22 2.68 -1.15
N VAL A 191 -10.98 2.29 0.11
CA VAL A 191 -11.93 1.44 0.87
C VAL A 191 -13.29 2.12 1.01
N PHE A 192 -13.30 3.43 1.30
CA PHE A 192 -14.55 4.19 1.42
C PHE A 192 -15.33 4.25 0.10
N VAL A 193 -14.64 4.44 -1.04
CA VAL A 193 -15.30 4.39 -2.36
C VAL A 193 -15.85 3.01 -2.65
N LEU A 194 -15.12 1.94 -2.30
CA LEU A 194 -15.61 0.57 -2.44
C LEU A 194 -16.88 0.35 -1.59
N GLN A 195 -16.96 0.91 -0.38
CA GLN A 195 -18.19 0.83 0.43
C GLN A 195 -19.37 1.50 -0.29
N LYS A 196 -19.18 2.71 -0.84
CA LYS A 196 -20.22 3.39 -1.63
C LYS A 196 -20.63 2.61 -2.88
N ILE A 197 -19.67 1.98 -3.57
CA ILE A 197 -19.97 1.08 -4.69
C ILE A 197 -20.82 -0.10 -4.20
N SER A 198 -20.49 -0.71 -3.05
CA SER A 198 -21.27 -1.82 -2.49
C SER A 198 -22.71 -1.40 -2.18
N GLU A 199 -22.90 -0.24 -1.55
CA GLU A 199 -24.21 0.33 -1.24
C GLU A 199 -25.01 0.61 -2.52
N ALA A 200 -24.39 1.26 -3.51
CA ALA A 200 -25.05 1.56 -4.78
C ALA A 200 -25.45 0.29 -5.55
N LEU A 201 -24.59 -0.74 -5.55
CA LEU A 201 -24.92 -2.03 -6.17
C LEU A 201 -26.08 -2.73 -5.45
N ARG A 202 -26.21 -2.61 -4.13
CA ARG A 202 -27.36 -3.11 -3.37
C ARG A 202 -28.63 -2.34 -3.66
N ASP A 203 -28.52 -1.03 -3.89
CA ASP A 203 -29.62 -0.16 -4.32
C ASP A 203 -30.02 -0.37 -5.80
N GLY A 204 -29.34 -1.26 -6.53
CA GLY A 204 -29.59 -1.48 -7.95
C GLY A 204 -29.14 -0.32 -8.86
N LYS A 205 -28.26 0.56 -8.37
CA LYS A 205 -27.68 1.66 -9.14
C LYS A 205 -26.47 1.15 -9.94
N ASN A 206 -26.33 1.65 -11.17
CA ASN A 206 -25.17 1.34 -12.00
C ASN A 206 -23.97 2.20 -11.60
N CYS A 207 -22.83 1.57 -11.33
CA CYS A 207 -21.55 2.23 -11.08
C CYS A 207 -20.40 1.36 -11.57
N SER A 208 -19.25 1.97 -11.83
CA SER A 208 -18.04 1.29 -12.30
C SER A 208 -16.94 1.30 -11.25
N ILE A 209 -16.23 0.18 -11.13
CA ILE A 209 -15.06 0.04 -10.24
C ILE A 209 -13.74 0.38 -10.93
N SER A 210 -13.75 0.54 -12.25
CA SER A 210 -12.54 0.58 -13.08
C SER A 210 -11.56 1.70 -12.71
N PHE A 211 -12.05 2.89 -12.35
CA PHE A 211 -11.17 3.99 -11.96
C PHE A 211 -10.44 3.68 -10.65
N VAL A 212 -11.11 3.08 -9.67
CA VAL A 212 -10.50 2.62 -8.41
C VAL A 212 -9.46 1.52 -8.69
N SER A 213 -9.76 0.59 -9.60
CA SER A 213 -8.81 -0.42 -10.07
C SER A 213 -7.57 0.20 -10.71
N GLN A 214 -7.74 1.25 -11.50
CA GLN A 214 -6.63 1.96 -12.14
C GLN A 214 -5.77 2.70 -11.12
N VAL A 215 -6.37 3.38 -10.14
CA VAL A 215 -5.64 4.03 -9.04
C VAL A 215 -4.83 2.99 -8.28
N LEU A 216 -5.46 1.91 -7.82
CA LEU A 216 -4.79 0.82 -7.11
C LEU A 216 -3.63 0.24 -7.94
N GLY A 217 -3.87 -0.06 -9.22
CA GLY A 217 -2.88 -0.63 -10.12
C GLY A 217 -1.69 0.29 -10.36
N LYS A 218 -1.94 1.58 -10.60
CA LYS A 218 -0.90 2.56 -10.87
C LYS A 218 -0.04 2.82 -9.62
N VAL A 219 -0.64 2.87 -8.43
CA VAL A 219 0.11 3.04 -7.17
C VAL A 219 0.99 1.82 -6.90
N CYS A 220 0.47 0.61 -7.10
CA CYS A 220 1.28 -0.61 -6.98
C CYS A 220 2.45 -0.63 -7.97
N LEU A 221 2.25 -0.19 -9.22
CA LEU A 221 3.30 -0.11 -10.22
C LEU A 221 4.42 0.85 -9.81
N GLN A 222 4.10 1.97 -9.15
CA GLN A 222 5.09 2.94 -8.65
C GLN A 222 5.87 2.48 -7.41
N GLY A 223 5.67 1.22 -6.98
CA GLY A 223 6.39 0.65 -5.84
C GLY A 223 5.77 0.99 -4.48
N ARG A 224 4.60 1.64 -4.45
CA ARG A 224 3.90 2.07 -3.22
C ARG A 224 2.84 1.07 -2.76
N ARG A 225 3.07 -0.19 -3.11
CA ARG A 225 2.10 -1.27 -2.89
C ARG A 225 1.94 -1.59 -1.40
N GLU A 226 3.00 -1.52 -0.61
CA GLU A 226 2.98 -1.88 0.81
C GLU A 226 2.16 -0.85 1.60
N GLU A 227 2.40 0.42 1.34
CA GLU A 227 1.73 1.55 1.99
C GLU A 227 0.22 1.55 1.72
N VAL A 228 -0.22 1.28 0.48
CA VAL A 228 -1.66 1.20 0.16
C VAL A 228 -2.29 -0.11 0.65
N LEU A 229 -1.69 -1.25 0.29
CA LEU A 229 -2.33 -2.54 0.53
C LEU A 229 -2.33 -2.95 2.01
N SER A 230 -1.42 -2.40 2.83
CA SER A 230 -1.44 -2.59 4.30
C SER A 230 -2.72 -2.03 4.93
N VAL A 231 -3.36 -1.03 4.30
CA VAL A 231 -4.66 -0.49 4.70
C VAL A 231 -5.81 -1.22 4.01
N VAL A 232 -5.69 -1.44 2.70
CA VAL A 232 -6.79 -1.98 1.88
C VAL A 232 -7.07 -3.45 2.19
N LEU A 233 -6.04 -4.31 2.24
CA LEU A 233 -6.23 -5.77 2.33
C LEU A 233 -6.89 -6.23 3.64
N PRO A 234 -6.54 -5.70 4.83
CA PRO A 234 -7.23 -6.11 6.07
C PRO A 234 -8.72 -5.80 6.03
N ARG A 235 -9.11 -4.65 5.46
CA ARG A 235 -10.52 -4.25 5.32
C ARG A 235 -11.26 -5.14 4.33
N LEU A 236 -10.69 -5.40 3.15
CA LEU A 236 -11.28 -6.32 2.18
C LEU A 236 -11.37 -7.75 2.73
N THR A 237 -10.38 -8.19 3.48
CA THR A 237 -10.38 -9.51 4.14
C THR A 237 -11.57 -9.63 5.09
N ALA A 238 -11.84 -8.60 5.91
CA ALA A 238 -13.00 -8.58 6.80
C ALA A 238 -14.32 -8.56 6.02
N PHE A 239 -14.46 -7.69 5.02
CA PHE A 239 -15.72 -7.58 4.27
C PHE A 239 -16.05 -8.84 3.45
N THR A 240 -15.05 -9.48 2.85
CA THR A 240 -15.27 -10.68 2.04
C THR A 240 -15.63 -11.93 2.84
N GLN A 241 -15.38 -11.97 4.15
CA GLN A 241 -15.63 -13.16 4.98
C GLN A 241 -17.09 -13.60 4.98
N LEU A 242 -18.02 -12.64 5.07
CA LEU A 242 -19.46 -12.92 5.23
C LEU A 242 -20.28 -12.48 4.02
N ASP A 243 -19.66 -11.83 3.03
CA ASP A 243 -20.38 -11.13 1.98
C ASP A 243 -19.88 -11.48 0.58
N CYS A 244 -20.74 -12.15 -0.19
CA CYS A 244 -20.44 -12.58 -1.55
C CYS A 244 -20.43 -11.43 -2.56
N ILE A 245 -21.12 -10.31 -2.27
CA ILE A 245 -21.06 -9.10 -3.10
C ILE A 245 -19.66 -8.51 -2.99
N TRP A 246 -19.12 -8.44 -1.78
CA TRP A 246 -17.74 -7.99 -1.57
C TRP A 246 -16.71 -8.89 -2.26
N GLN A 247 -16.88 -10.21 -2.24
CA GLN A 247 -16.02 -11.12 -3.00
C GLN A 247 -16.05 -10.81 -4.51
N ARG A 248 -17.25 -10.71 -5.10
CA ARG A 248 -17.41 -10.38 -6.52
C ARG A 248 -16.84 -9.00 -6.86
N MET A 249 -17.00 -8.02 -5.98
CA MET A 249 -16.40 -6.71 -6.13
C MET A 249 -14.88 -6.77 -6.10
N CYS A 250 -14.26 -7.52 -5.19
CA CYS A 250 -12.81 -7.71 -5.17
C CYS A 250 -12.31 -8.38 -6.45
N TRP A 251 -13.03 -9.37 -6.98
CA TRP A 251 -12.67 -9.98 -8.27
C TRP A 251 -12.72 -8.94 -9.38
N ARG A 252 -13.80 -8.15 -9.46
CA ARG A 252 -13.92 -7.06 -10.45
C ARG A 252 -12.87 -5.97 -10.26
N LEU A 253 -12.49 -5.65 -9.02
CA LEU A 253 -11.45 -4.68 -8.71
C LEU A 253 -10.12 -5.10 -9.36
N VAL A 254 -9.73 -6.36 -9.21
CA VAL A 254 -8.45 -6.85 -9.77
C VAL A 254 -8.57 -7.18 -11.26
N GLU A 255 -9.68 -7.74 -11.72
CA GLU A 255 -9.94 -8.01 -13.16
C GLU A 255 -9.92 -6.74 -14.02
N SER A 256 -10.28 -5.59 -13.44
CA SER A 256 -10.30 -4.30 -14.15
C SER A 256 -8.95 -3.57 -14.14
N VAL A 257 -7.91 -4.15 -13.54
CA VAL A 257 -6.54 -3.60 -13.56
C VAL A 257 -5.94 -3.82 -14.97
N PRO A 258 -5.38 -2.78 -15.61
CA PRO A 258 -4.67 -2.94 -16.88
C PRO A 258 -3.50 -3.93 -16.79
N ASP A 259 -3.29 -4.74 -17.84
CA ASP A 259 -2.28 -5.81 -17.87
C ASP A 259 -0.86 -5.33 -17.51
N ARG A 260 -0.50 -4.10 -17.94
CA ARG A 260 0.78 -3.47 -17.61
C ARG A 260 1.04 -3.28 -16.12
N TRP A 261 -0.01 -3.29 -15.28
CA TRP A 261 0.06 -3.12 -13.82
C TRP A 261 -0.31 -4.39 -13.06
N MET A 262 -0.82 -5.41 -13.76
CA MET A 262 -1.35 -6.64 -13.17
C MET A 262 -0.32 -7.35 -12.28
N GLU A 263 0.94 -7.42 -12.70
CA GLU A 263 2.00 -8.05 -11.93
C GLU A 263 2.20 -7.38 -10.56
N ALA A 264 2.29 -6.04 -10.53
CA ALA A 264 2.53 -5.31 -9.30
C ALA A 264 1.39 -5.51 -8.29
N VAL A 265 0.14 -5.53 -8.78
CA VAL A 265 -1.06 -5.76 -7.96
C VAL A 265 -1.10 -7.19 -7.45
N VAL A 266 -1.05 -8.18 -8.35
CA VAL A 266 -1.22 -9.59 -7.97
C VAL A 266 -0.09 -10.05 -7.04
N SER A 267 1.16 -9.66 -7.31
CA SER A 267 2.27 -9.95 -6.41
C SER A 267 2.09 -9.31 -5.03
N GLY A 268 1.53 -8.10 -4.96
CA GLY A 268 1.21 -7.43 -3.69
C GLY A 268 0.12 -8.16 -2.90
N PHE A 269 -0.96 -8.59 -3.57
CA PHE A 269 -2.01 -9.38 -2.93
C PHE A 269 -1.47 -10.71 -2.38
N VAL A 270 -0.69 -11.45 -3.17
CA VAL A 270 -0.13 -12.75 -2.76
C VAL A 270 0.85 -12.62 -1.59
N GLN A 271 1.65 -11.55 -1.55
CA GLN A 271 2.63 -11.33 -0.48
C GLN A 271 2.00 -10.91 0.85
N MET A 272 0.85 -10.23 0.82
CA MET A 272 0.30 -9.58 2.02
C MET A 272 -1.05 -10.12 2.49
N ALA A 273 -1.78 -10.88 1.67
CA ALA A 273 -3.01 -11.54 2.11
C ALA A 273 -2.70 -12.71 3.07
N PRO A 274 -3.46 -12.86 4.16
CA PRO A 274 -3.25 -13.95 5.11
C PRO A 274 -3.85 -15.25 4.59
N GLY A 275 -3.05 -16.03 3.86
CA GLY A 275 -3.39 -17.40 3.49
C GLY A 275 -4.19 -17.55 2.20
N ALA A 276 -4.27 -18.81 1.74
CA ALA A 276 -4.89 -19.21 0.48
C ALA A 276 -6.40 -18.90 0.43
N VAL A 277 -7.13 -19.12 1.53
CA VAL A 277 -8.58 -18.91 1.60
C VAL A 277 -8.91 -17.43 1.37
N VAL A 278 -8.14 -16.53 1.97
CA VAL A 278 -8.32 -15.08 1.78
C VAL A 278 -7.98 -14.69 0.35
N LEU A 279 -6.88 -15.22 -0.21
CA LEU A 279 -6.56 -15.01 -1.63
C LEU A 279 -7.68 -15.48 -2.56
N CYS A 280 -8.32 -16.61 -2.29
CA CYS A 280 -9.47 -17.07 -3.08
C CYS A 280 -10.63 -16.08 -3.04
N ARG A 281 -10.96 -15.55 -1.85
CA ARG A 281 -12.02 -14.55 -1.70
C ARG A 281 -11.69 -13.24 -2.42
N LEU A 282 -10.42 -12.83 -2.45
CA LEU A 282 -9.98 -11.57 -3.05
C LEU A 282 -9.76 -11.65 -4.56
N LEU A 283 -9.16 -12.72 -5.07
CA LEU A 283 -8.75 -12.87 -6.48
C LEU A 283 -9.70 -13.77 -7.30
N GLY A 284 -10.50 -14.60 -6.65
CA GLY A 284 -11.43 -15.51 -7.34
C GLY A 284 -10.70 -16.43 -8.31
N ASN A 285 -11.14 -16.45 -9.57
CA ASN A 285 -10.52 -17.21 -10.66
C ASN A 285 -9.76 -16.31 -11.64
N LEU A 286 -9.18 -15.20 -11.17
CA LEU A 286 -8.38 -14.28 -12.00
C LEU A 286 -7.30 -15.00 -12.82
N VAL A 287 -6.64 -15.99 -12.20
CA VAL A 287 -5.57 -16.80 -12.83
C VAL A 287 -6.04 -17.54 -14.08
N MET A 288 -7.34 -17.85 -14.19
CA MET A 288 -7.93 -18.52 -15.35
C MET A 288 -8.39 -17.54 -16.44
N LYS A 289 -8.57 -16.26 -16.09
CA LYS A 289 -9.16 -15.24 -16.96
C LYS A 289 -8.12 -14.30 -17.57
N ASN A 290 -7.00 -14.08 -16.90
CA ASN A 290 -5.98 -13.13 -17.32
C ASN A 290 -4.62 -13.83 -17.48
N LYS A 291 -4.09 -13.86 -18.71
CA LYS A 291 -2.81 -14.53 -19.04
C LYS A 291 -1.61 -13.93 -18.31
N LYS A 292 -1.60 -12.62 -18.06
CA LYS A 292 -0.52 -11.96 -17.32
C LYS A 292 -0.56 -12.37 -15.86
N ALA A 293 -1.74 -12.40 -15.23
CA ALA A 293 -1.90 -12.91 -13.87
C ALA A 293 -1.51 -14.39 -13.79
N GLN A 294 -1.94 -15.22 -14.75
CA GLN A 294 -1.55 -16.62 -14.87
C GLN A 294 -0.03 -16.78 -14.87
N PHE A 295 0.66 -16.13 -15.82
CA PHE A 295 2.11 -16.18 -15.92
C PHE A 295 2.81 -15.73 -14.62
N VAL A 296 2.33 -14.67 -13.98
CA VAL A 296 2.94 -14.17 -12.74
C VAL A 296 2.80 -15.19 -11.61
N LEU A 297 1.61 -15.78 -11.46
CA LEU A 297 1.28 -16.69 -10.38
C LEU A 297 1.83 -18.11 -10.57
N THR A 298 1.96 -18.60 -11.81
CA THR A 298 2.41 -19.97 -12.09
C THR A 298 3.87 -20.05 -12.50
N GLN A 299 4.44 -18.99 -13.09
CA GLN A 299 5.83 -19.00 -13.57
C GLN A 299 6.68 -18.00 -12.79
N LYS A 300 6.31 -16.71 -12.82
CA LYS A 300 7.23 -15.65 -12.40
C LYS A 300 7.56 -15.73 -10.92
N MET A 301 6.56 -15.86 -10.06
CA MET A 301 6.77 -15.92 -8.61
C MET A 301 7.34 -17.26 -8.11
N LEU A 302 7.30 -18.31 -8.92
CA LEU A 302 7.70 -19.66 -8.51
C LEU A 302 9.06 -20.08 -9.07
N LEU A 303 9.38 -19.68 -10.30
CA LEU A 303 10.58 -20.10 -11.04
C LEU A 303 11.53 -18.96 -11.35
N LEU A 304 11.00 -17.81 -11.79
CA LEU A 304 11.82 -16.67 -12.28
C LEU A 304 12.24 -15.69 -11.18
N GLN A 305 11.46 -15.63 -10.12
CA GLN A 305 11.71 -14.86 -8.90
C GLN A 305 11.74 -15.84 -7.73
N TYR A 306 12.68 -15.60 -6.81
CA TYR A 306 12.82 -16.36 -5.58
C TYR A 306 13.06 -15.40 -4.41
N GLY A 307 13.05 -15.92 -3.18
CA GLY A 307 13.23 -15.12 -1.97
C GLY A 307 11.93 -14.65 -1.32
N TYR A 308 10.77 -15.09 -1.82
CA TYR A 308 9.51 -14.95 -1.09
C TYR A 308 9.49 -15.86 0.14
N LYS A 309 8.80 -15.42 1.21
CA LYS A 309 8.63 -16.21 2.44
C LYS A 309 7.86 -17.49 2.16
N THR A 310 8.11 -18.56 2.93
CA THR A 310 7.40 -19.84 2.84
C THR A 310 5.87 -19.67 2.92
N THR A 311 5.38 -18.74 3.74
CA THR A 311 3.95 -18.43 3.88
C THR A 311 3.32 -17.86 2.60
N VAL A 312 4.11 -17.16 1.78
CA VAL A 312 3.66 -16.62 0.48
C VAL A 312 3.50 -17.77 -0.52
N LEU A 313 4.44 -18.72 -0.55
CA LEU A 313 4.33 -19.94 -1.34
C LEU A 313 3.11 -20.77 -0.94
N GLN A 314 2.90 -21.00 0.36
CA GLN A 314 1.73 -21.71 0.89
C GLN A 314 0.42 -21.01 0.49
N SER A 315 0.38 -19.69 0.57
CA SER A 315 -0.82 -18.92 0.20
C SER A 315 -1.10 -19.04 -1.31
N LEU A 316 -0.06 -18.93 -2.14
CA LEU A 316 -0.17 -19.02 -3.60
C LEU A 316 -0.57 -20.42 -4.08
N LEU A 317 0.16 -21.45 -3.66
CA LEU A 317 -0.08 -22.82 -4.09
C LEU A 317 -1.38 -23.37 -3.51
N GLY A 318 -1.70 -23.01 -2.26
CA GLY A 318 -3.01 -23.27 -1.68
C GLY A 318 -4.13 -22.58 -2.44
N TYR A 319 -3.93 -21.33 -2.91
CA TYR A 319 -4.91 -20.64 -3.76
C TYR A 319 -5.18 -21.42 -5.06
N LEU A 320 -4.15 -21.97 -5.71
CA LEU A 320 -4.33 -22.83 -6.90
C LEU A 320 -5.05 -24.14 -6.53
N ALA A 321 -4.81 -24.69 -5.34
CA ALA A 321 -5.38 -25.95 -4.89
C ALA A 321 -6.87 -25.88 -4.51
N LEU A 322 -7.34 -24.72 -4.00
CA LEU A 322 -8.65 -24.61 -3.33
C LEU A 322 -9.88 -24.70 -4.26
N ASP A 323 -9.75 -24.48 -5.57
CA ASP A 323 -10.87 -24.57 -6.52
C ASP A 323 -10.52 -25.55 -7.63
N SER A 324 -11.44 -26.47 -7.93
CA SER A 324 -11.27 -27.52 -8.94
C SER A 324 -10.85 -26.99 -10.31
N SER A 325 -11.29 -25.80 -10.71
CA SER A 325 -10.93 -25.20 -12.01
C SER A 325 -9.47 -24.80 -12.11
N ARG A 326 -8.81 -24.51 -10.97
CA ARG A 326 -7.40 -24.08 -10.91
C ARG A 326 -6.43 -25.25 -10.66
N ARG A 327 -6.91 -26.40 -10.20
CA ARG A 327 -6.07 -27.58 -9.91
C ARG A 327 -5.23 -28.08 -11.09
N PRO A 328 -5.70 -28.03 -12.36
CA PRO A 328 -4.83 -28.32 -13.50
C PRO A 328 -3.59 -27.42 -13.56
N LEU A 329 -3.70 -26.15 -13.16
CA LEU A 329 -2.54 -25.25 -13.07
C LEU A 329 -1.61 -25.63 -11.92
N LEU A 330 -2.13 -26.09 -10.77
CA LEU A 330 -1.30 -26.59 -9.68
C LEU A 330 -0.46 -27.79 -10.14
N MET A 331 -1.08 -28.74 -10.83
CA MET A 331 -0.38 -29.91 -11.37
C MET A 331 0.65 -29.51 -12.44
N GLN A 332 0.30 -28.58 -13.34
CA GLN A 332 1.26 -28.03 -14.30
C GLN A 332 2.47 -27.40 -13.60
N VAL A 333 2.23 -26.55 -12.60
CA VAL A 333 3.27 -25.91 -11.79
C VAL A 333 4.17 -26.94 -11.11
N LEU A 334 3.60 -27.99 -10.53
CA LEU A 334 4.40 -29.06 -9.91
C LEU A 334 5.32 -29.74 -10.93
N LYS A 335 4.83 -30.05 -12.14
CA LYS A 335 5.66 -30.67 -13.19
C LYS A 335 6.81 -29.75 -13.61
N GLU A 336 6.54 -28.47 -13.86
CA GLU A 336 7.58 -27.50 -14.24
C GLU A 336 8.63 -27.27 -13.13
N LEU A 337 8.19 -27.27 -11.86
CA LEU A 337 9.08 -27.22 -10.70
C LEU A 337 9.97 -28.47 -10.63
N LEU A 338 9.39 -29.66 -10.84
CA LEU A 338 10.10 -30.93 -10.84
C LEU A 338 11.08 -31.05 -12.02
N GLU A 339 10.73 -30.54 -13.19
CA GLU A 339 11.63 -30.43 -14.34
C GLU A 339 12.84 -29.55 -14.04
N THR A 340 12.59 -28.40 -13.40
CA THR A 340 13.66 -27.48 -13.00
C THR A 340 14.55 -28.09 -11.91
N TRP A 341 13.94 -28.73 -10.90
CA TRP A 341 14.64 -29.45 -9.83
C TRP A 341 15.47 -30.62 -10.37
N GLY A 342 14.93 -31.37 -11.34
CA GLY A 342 15.60 -32.50 -11.97
C GLY A 342 16.62 -32.15 -13.05
N SER A 343 16.84 -30.87 -13.33
CA SER A 343 17.76 -30.43 -14.38
C SER A 343 19.21 -30.38 -13.88
N SER A 344 20.11 -31.16 -14.50
CA SER A 344 21.54 -31.16 -14.17
C SER A 344 22.18 -29.76 -14.26
N SER A 345 21.73 -28.92 -15.19
CA SER A 345 22.26 -27.55 -15.31
C SER A 345 21.78 -26.65 -14.17
N ALA A 346 20.50 -26.76 -13.77
CA ALA A 346 19.96 -25.99 -12.65
C ALA A 346 20.63 -26.39 -11.33
N VAL A 347 20.79 -27.69 -11.06
CA VAL A 347 21.46 -28.19 -9.86
C VAL A 347 22.90 -27.70 -9.74
N LYS A 348 23.62 -27.57 -10.87
CA LYS A 348 25.03 -27.15 -10.90
C LYS A 348 25.23 -25.64 -10.84
N HIS A 349 24.31 -24.86 -11.41
CA HIS A 349 24.54 -23.43 -11.67
C HIS A 349 23.55 -22.49 -10.96
N SER A 350 22.44 -22.99 -10.41
CA SER A 350 21.52 -22.16 -9.63
C SER A 350 22.01 -21.97 -8.19
N PRO A 351 21.85 -20.77 -7.61
CA PRO A 351 22.12 -20.53 -6.19
C PRO A 351 21.36 -21.49 -5.29
N ILE A 352 21.94 -21.83 -4.14
CA ILE A 352 21.34 -22.77 -3.20
C ILE A 352 20.01 -22.26 -2.64
N GLU A 353 19.86 -20.94 -2.50
CA GLU A 353 18.63 -20.27 -2.07
C GLU A 353 17.49 -20.52 -3.07
N GLN A 354 17.79 -20.53 -4.37
CA GLN A 354 16.81 -20.83 -5.41
C GLN A 354 16.44 -22.31 -5.41
N GLN A 355 17.42 -23.21 -5.26
CA GLN A 355 17.16 -24.65 -5.17
C GLN A 355 16.29 -24.98 -3.94
N LEU A 356 16.57 -24.35 -2.80
CA LEU A 356 15.75 -24.44 -1.60
C LEU A 356 14.34 -23.90 -1.84
N TYR A 357 14.21 -22.75 -2.51
CA TYR A 357 12.93 -22.14 -2.82
C TYR A 357 12.04 -23.04 -3.68
N ILE A 358 12.61 -23.64 -4.73
CA ILE A 358 11.94 -24.62 -5.59
C ILE A 358 11.56 -25.87 -4.78
N SER A 359 12.46 -26.38 -3.94
CA SER A 359 12.19 -27.53 -3.07
C SER A 359 11.00 -27.28 -2.13
N LYS A 360 10.92 -26.09 -1.52
CA LYS A 360 9.75 -25.68 -0.70
C LYS A 360 8.47 -25.67 -1.52
N ALA A 361 8.49 -25.09 -2.72
CA ALA A 361 7.32 -25.04 -3.60
C ALA A 361 6.84 -26.44 -4.01
N ILE A 362 7.75 -27.36 -4.34
CA ILE A 362 7.42 -28.76 -4.66
C ILE A 362 6.72 -29.42 -3.47
N LEU A 363 7.30 -29.35 -2.28
CA LEU A 363 6.74 -29.99 -1.08
C LEU A 363 5.34 -29.45 -0.73
N ILE A 364 5.13 -28.13 -0.89
CA ILE A 364 3.82 -27.50 -0.69
C ILE A 364 2.81 -27.98 -1.76
N CYS A 365 3.21 -28.08 -3.03
CA CYS A 365 2.36 -28.64 -4.09
C CYS A 365 1.93 -30.07 -3.75
N LEU A 366 2.88 -30.91 -3.32
CA LEU A 366 2.62 -32.31 -2.95
C LEU A 366 1.60 -32.41 -1.81
N CYS A 367 1.72 -31.57 -0.77
CA CYS A 367 0.76 -31.50 0.33
C CYS A 367 -0.68 -31.19 -0.11
N HIS A 368 -0.86 -30.57 -1.29
CA HIS A 368 -2.17 -30.19 -1.82
C HIS A 368 -2.75 -31.19 -2.82
N LEU A 369 -1.99 -32.20 -3.26
CA LEU A 369 -2.48 -33.19 -4.22
C LEU A 369 -3.55 -34.10 -3.63
N LYS A 370 -4.53 -34.45 -4.45
CA LYS A 370 -5.54 -35.48 -4.12
C LYS A 370 -5.09 -36.84 -4.63
N GLU A 371 -5.59 -37.92 -4.01
CA GLU A 371 -5.29 -39.30 -4.42
C GLU A 371 -5.59 -39.56 -5.91
N GLU A 372 -6.70 -39.04 -6.43
CA GLU A 372 -7.09 -39.17 -7.85
C GLU A 372 -6.06 -38.53 -8.81
N GLU A 373 -5.51 -37.38 -8.43
CA GLU A 373 -4.53 -36.65 -9.25
C GLU A 373 -3.16 -37.33 -9.20
N LEU A 374 -2.81 -37.89 -8.04
CA LEU A 374 -1.59 -38.65 -7.86
C LEU A 374 -1.60 -39.92 -8.69
N GLU A 375 -2.68 -40.71 -8.64
CA GLU A 375 -2.79 -41.96 -9.40
C GLU A 375 -2.79 -41.70 -10.92
N SER A 376 -3.44 -40.62 -11.38
CA SER A 376 -3.42 -40.24 -12.80
C SER A 376 -2.06 -39.80 -13.32
N HIS A 377 -1.19 -39.26 -12.47
CA HIS A 377 0.13 -38.72 -12.86
C HIS A 377 1.32 -39.52 -12.33
N LYS A 378 1.06 -40.69 -11.73
CA LYS A 378 2.02 -41.50 -11.00
C LYS A 378 3.31 -41.81 -11.77
N GLN A 379 3.16 -42.24 -13.03
CA GLN A 379 4.30 -42.59 -13.88
C GLN A 379 5.18 -41.38 -14.23
N GLU A 380 4.56 -40.23 -14.52
CA GLU A 380 5.28 -38.99 -14.82
C GLU A 380 6.03 -38.49 -13.57
N LEU A 381 5.37 -38.47 -12.41
CA LEU A 381 6.01 -38.07 -11.15
C LEU A 381 7.17 -39.00 -10.77
N LEU A 382 7.03 -40.31 -11.01
CA LEU A 382 8.14 -41.26 -10.82
C LEU A 382 9.31 -40.97 -11.76
N SER A 383 9.04 -40.59 -13.02
CA SER A 383 10.10 -40.24 -13.97
C SER A 383 10.88 -38.99 -13.54
N TYR A 384 10.17 -37.96 -13.05
CA TYR A 384 10.81 -36.76 -12.50
C TYR A 384 11.61 -37.05 -11.24
N LEU A 385 11.08 -37.90 -10.34
CA LEU A 385 11.77 -38.34 -9.13
C LEU A 385 13.12 -38.98 -9.47
N MET A 386 13.14 -39.94 -10.40
CA MET A 386 14.37 -40.65 -10.77
C MET A 386 15.41 -39.70 -11.38
N ALA A 387 14.98 -38.82 -12.29
CA ALA A 387 15.86 -37.84 -12.93
C ALA A 387 16.50 -36.87 -11.91
N GLY A 388 15.71 -36.34 -10.98
CA GLY A 388 16.23 -35.39 -10.00
C GLY A 388 17.03 -36.03 -8.86
N VAL A 389 16.67 -37.23 -8.40
CA VAL A 389 17.50 -37.98 -7.43
C VAL A 389 18.90 -38.20 -7.99
N GLN A 390 19.01 -38.62 -9.25
CA GLN A 390 20.30 -38.80 -9.90
C GLN A 390 21.10 -37.49 -9.91
N CYS A 391 20.51 -36.40 -10.39
CA CYS A 391 21.20 -35.11 -10.49
C CYS A 391 21.65 -34.55 -9.13
N HIS A 392 20.81 -34.69 -8.09
CA HIS A 392 21.12 -34.17 -6.77
C HIS A 392 22.15 -35.02 -6.02
N LEU A 393 22.05 -36.36 -6.09
CA LEU A 393 22.98 -37.27 -5.40
C LEU A 393 24.40 -37.24 -6.02
N ASP A 394 24.49 -36.95 -7.32
CA ASP A 394 25.76 -36.75 -8.03
C ASP A 394 26.48 -35.44 -7.61
N SER A 395 25.85 -34.58 -6.81
CA SER A 395 26.45 -33.33 -6.36
C SER A 395 27.45 -33.54 -5.21
N ASN A 396 28.60 -32.87 -5.29
CA ASN A 396 29.60 -32.88 -4.22
C ASN A 396 29.17 -32.04 -3.00
N LEU A 397 28.15 -31.18 -3.14
CA LEU A 397 27.66 -30.32 -2.06
C LEU A 397 26.67 -31.09 -1.19
N LEU A 398 26.98 -31.23 0.11
CA LEU A 398 26.13 -31.94 1.07
C LEU A 398 24.70 -31.37 1.11
N GLN A 399 24.58 -30.03 1.08
CA GLN A 399 23.29 -29.36 1.13
C GLN A 399 22.42 -29.67 -0.09
N VAL A 400 23.00 -29.70 -1.29
CA VAL A 400 22.29 -30.05 -2.54
C VAL A 400 21.80 -31.50 -2.50
N ARG A 401 22.65 -32.43 -2.03
CA ARG A 401 22.25 -33.83 -1.80
C ARG A 401 21.11 -33.93 -0.80
N ARG A 402 21.20 -33.20 0.32
CA ARG A 402 20.16 -33.18 1.37
C ARG A 402 18.81 -32.69 0.86
N LEU A 403 18.79 -31.59 0.11
CA LEU A 403 17.57 -31.09 -0.54
C LEU A 403 16.98 -32.14 -1.49
N GLY A 404 17.85 -32.78 -2.30
CA GLY A 404 17.43 -33.85 -3.21
C GLY A 404 16.80 -35.03 -2.47
N MET A 405 17.42 -35.49 -1.39
CA MET A 405 16.91 -36.58 -0.55
C MET A 405 15.54 -36.23 0.06
N ILE A 406 15.39 -35.05 0.67
CA ILE A 406 14.12 -34.65 1.30
C ILE A 406 12.98 -34.55 0.29
N VAL A 407 13.23 -33.92 -0.87
CA VAL A 407 12.21 -33.80 -1.93
C VAL A 407 11.86 -35.19 -2.48
N ALA A 408 12.85 -36.06 -2.66
CA ALA A 408 12.64 -37.43 -3.13
C ALA A 408 11.81 -38.27 -2.16
N GLU A 409 12.08 -38.17 -0.85
CA GLU A 409 11.27 -38.80 0.18
C GLU A 409 9.83 -38.27 0.16
N GLY A 410 9.65 -36.95 0.02
CA GLY A 410 8.34 -36.33 -0.11
C GLY A 410 7.54 -36.89 -1.29
N ILE A 411 8.11 -36.88 -2.49
CA ILE A 411 7.46 -37.42 -3.70
C ILE A 411 7.17 -38.92 -3.53
N SER A 412 8.14 -39.69 -3.04
CA SER A 412 7.98 -41.14 -2.85
C SER A 412 6.89 -41.46 -1.82
N SER A 413 6.78 -40.67 -0.75
CA SER A 413 5.76 -40.84 0.27
C SER A 413 4.35 -40.57 -0.27
N CYS A 414 4.21 -39.60 -1.18
CA CYS A 414 2.95 -39.36 -1.87
C CYS A 414 2.61 -40.54 -2.79
N ILE A 415 3.52 -40.94 -3.68
CA ILE A 415 3.28 -41.98 -4.70
C ILE A 415 3.04 -43.38 -4.11
N SER A 416 3.75 -43.72 -3.02
CA SER A 416 3.73 -45.05 -2.40
C SER A 416 2.74 -45.10 -1.24
N LEU A 417 1.43 -45.11 -1.53
CA LEU A 417 0.37 -45.27 -0.52
C LEU A 417 0.44 -46.61 0.26
N ASP A 418 1.24 -47.58 -0.21
CA ASP A 418 1.37 -48.94 0.34
C ASP A 418 2.65 -49.20 1.17
N GLY A 419 3.37 -48.15 1.59
CA GLY A 419 4.38 -48.23 2.66
C GLY A 419 5.84 -48.43 2.24
N SER A 420 6.14 -48.76 0.97
CA SER A 420 7.52 -48.72 0.44
C SER A 420 7.88 -47.32 -0.04
N CYS A 421 8.28 -46.46 0.90
CA CYS A 421 8.82 -45.13 0.61
C CYS A 421 10.35 -45.15 0.60
N LEU A 422 10.95 -44.32 -0.26
CA LEU A 422 12.37 -44.01 -0.16
C LEU A 422 12.64 -43.41 1.22
N LYS A 423 13.71 -43.89 1.86
CA LYS A 423 14.23 -43.36 3.12
C LYS A 423 15.74 -43.28 3.02
N PHE A 424 16.25 -42.06 3.06
CA PHE A 424 17.66 -41.73 3.08
C PHE A 424 18.12 -41.43 4.50
N GLN A 425 19.43 -41.46 4.70
CA GLN A 425 20.06 -41.04 5.95
C GLN A 425 20.79 -39.73 5.71
N TYR A 426 20.42 -38.69 6.46
CA TYR A 426 21.06 -37.40 6.45
C TYR A 426 20.95 -36.74 7.84
N GLU A 427 21.88 -35.83 8.14
CA GLU A 427 21.81 -35.04 9.36
C GLU A 427 20.63 -34.07 9.28
N GLU A 428 19.73 -34.17 10.25
CA GLU A 428 18.63 -33.23 10.39
C GLU A 428 19.12 -31.91 10.98
N ASP A 429 18.78 -30.82 10.33
CA ASP A 429 19.00 -29.45 10.80
C ASP A 429 17.68 -28.67 10.84
N GLU A 430 17.76 -27.36 11.11
CA GLU A 430 16.56 -26.51 11.11
C GLU A 430 15.91 -26.45 9.72
N GLN A 431 16.71 -26.46 8.64
CA GLN A 431 16.21 -26.39 7.27
C GLN A 431 15.48 -27.67 6.86
N SER A 432 16.00 -28.85 7.21
CA SER A 432 15.34 -30.13 6.92
C SER A 432 14.04 -30.27 7.70
N ARG A 433 14.02 -29.86 8.98
CA ARG A 433 12.81 -29.84 9.79
C ARG A 433 11.74 -28.89 9.21
N GLU A 434 12.13 -27.70 8.75
CA GLU A 434 11.22 -26.78 8.05
C GLU A 434 10.63 -27.46 6.80
N LEU A 435 11.47 -28.06 5.95
CA LEU A 435 11.04 -28.70 4.70
C LEU A 435 10.08 -29.86 4.95
N LEU A 436 10.40 -30.76 5.88
CA LEU A 436 9.55 -31.90 6.22
C LEU A 436 8.18 -31.44 6.76
N SER A 437 8.14 -30.32 7.51
CA SER A 437 6.88 -29.76 8.01
C SER A 437 5.91 -29.33 6.89
N LEU A 438 6.41 -29.01 5.69
CA LEU A 438 5.60 -28.57 4.55
C LEU A 438 4.77 -29.67 3.91
N LEU A 439 5.08 -30.93 4.17
CA LEU A 439 4.30 -32.08 3.72
C LEU A 439 3.06 -32.33 4.59
N THR A 440 2.93 -31.63 5.72
CA THR A 440 1.79 -31.76 6.62
C THR A 440 0.86 -30.56 6.47
N PRO A 441 -0.48 -30.74 6.37
CA PRO A 441 -1.41 -29.62 6.30
C PRO A 441 -1.33 -28.74 7.54
N ALA A 442 -1.01 -27.46 7.38
CA ALA A 442 -1.02 -26.50 8.49
C ALA A 442 -2.47 -26.21 8.94
N VAL A 443 -2.77 -26.41 10.23
CA VAL A 443 -4.05 -26.02 10.83
C VAL A 443 -4.07 -24.50 10.99
N GLN A 444 -4.69 -23.78 10.04
CA GLN A 444 -4.86 -22.33 10.14
C GLN A 444 -6.08 -21.99 11.00
N THR A 445 -5.86 -21.67 12.28
CA THR A 445 -6.86 -21.05 13.15
C THR A 445 -6.88 -19.54 12.91
N VAL A 446 -7.83 -19.06 12.11
CA VAL A 446 -8.11 -17.62 11.98
C VAL A 446 -9.16 -17.27 13.03
N ASN A 447 -8.76 -16.67 14.15
CA ASN A 447 -9.69 -16.11 15.12
C ASN A 447 -10.03 -14.67 14.69
N PRO A 448 -11.27 -14.34 14.27
CA PRO A 448 -11.60 -13.00 13.80
C PRO A 448 -12.08 -12.14 14.98
N GLN A 449 -11.32 -11.11 15.35
CA GLN A 449 -11.92 -9.93 15.98
C GLN A 449 -12.21 -8.88 14.90
N PRO A 450 -13.43 -8.34 14.83
CA PRO A 450 -13.73 -7.26 13.90
C PRO A 450 -12.98 -5.99 14.31
N PRO A 451 -12.42 -5.23 13.36
CA PRO A 451 -11.80 -3.94 13.67
C PRO A 451 -12.88 -2.97 14.16
N LYS A 452 -12.66 -2.37 15.32
CA LYS A 452 -13.47 -1.22 15.80
C LYS A 452 -13.46 -0.14 14.71
N ASN A 453 -14.63 0.40 14.38
CA ASN A 453 -14.75 1.60 13.56
C ASN A 453 -14.14 2.77 14.34
N GLY A 454 -12.85 3.00 14.15
CA GLY A 454 -12.14 4.16 14.67
C GLY A 454 -12.44 5.36 13.78
N THR A 455 -13.39 6.19 14.21
CA THR A 455 -13.46 7.60 13.80
C THR A 455 -12.36 8.34 14.55
N ASP A 456 -11.10 8.17 14.13
CA ASP A 456 -9.98 8.91 14.70
C ASP A 456 -9.90 10.29 14.04
N SER A 457 -10.81 11.16 14.47
CA SER A 457 -10.66 12.62 14.37
C SER A 457 -9.91 13.09 15.61
N ARG A 458 -8.58 12.96 15.61
CA ARG A 458 -7.69 13.71 16.52
C ARG A 458 -6.34 13.97 15.87
N LEU A 459 -6.30 15.03 15.06
CA LEU A 459 -5.17 15.94 15.01
C LEU A 459 -5.72 17.31 15.40
N CYS A 460 -4.88 18.14 16.03
CA CYS A 460 -5.12 19.46 16.63
C CYS A 460 -5.36 19.46 18.16
N HIS A 461 -4.27 19.59 18.92
CA HIS A 461 -4.30 20.17 20.27
C HIS A 461 -3.73 21.59 20.21
N THR A 462 -4.53 22.56 20.60
CA THR A 462 -4.13 23.93 20.97
C THR A 462 -3.81 24.00 22.45
N SER A 463 -2.75 24.70 22.80
CA SER A 463 -2.27 24.98 24.17
C SER A 463 -3.23 25.84 25.00
N GLY A 464 -3.24 25.65 26.34
CA GLY A 464 -3.67 26.69 27.29
C GLY A 464 -4.17 26.25 28.68
N ALA A 465 -3.25 26.27 29.66
CA ALA A 465 -3.35 26.71 31.09
C ALA A 465 -4.17 25.95 32.19
N ALA A 466 -3.42 25.40 33.17
CA ALA A 466 -3.45 25.51 34.66
C ALA A 466 -4.80 25.75 35.42
N SER A 467 -5.14 25.23 36.62
CA SER A 467 -4.55 24.54 37.80
C SER A 467 -5.73 24.13 38.75
N PRO A 468 -5.56 23.79 40.05
CA PRO A 468 -5.01 22.59 40.72
C PRO A 468 -6.03 21.89 41.69
N VAL A 469 -5.63 20.85 42.44
CA VAL A 469 -5.86 20.59 43.91
C VAL A 469 -5.84 19.07 44.27
N ASP A 470 -4.79 18.71 45.03
CA ASP A 470 -4.57 17.82 46.19
C ASP A 470 -5.17 16.40 46.43
N MET A 471 -4.23 15.55 46.88
CA MET A 471 -4.25 14.48 47.92
C MET A 471 -5.15 13.24 47.69
N GLU A 472 -4.76 12.00 48.00
CA GLU A 472 -3.79 11.46 48.96
C GLU A 472 -3.41 10.01 48.59
N VAL A 473 -2.35 9.50 49.22
CA VAL A 473 -1.46 8.39 48.82
C VAL A 473 -1.79 7.07 49.55
N ARG A 474 -1.64 5.91 48.88
CA ARG A 474 -0.75 4.76 49.25
C ARG A 474 -1.06 3.43 48.53
N PRO A 475 -0.05 2.55 48.34
CA PRO A 475 0.25 1.98 47.02
C PRO A 475 0.39 0.44 47.00
N THR A 476 0.55 -0.15 45.80
CA THR A 476 1.54 -1.21 45.53
C THR A 476 1.68 -1.53 44.03
N ALA A 477 2.94 -1.52 43.59
CA ALA A 477 3.59 -2.34 42.55
C ALA A 477 3.48 -1.95 41.05
N GLN A 478 4.58 -1.31 40.61
CA GLN A 478 5.36 -1.56 39.38
C GLN A 478 4.86 -0.95 38.05
N ASP A 479 5.28 0.29 37.81
CA ASP A 479 5.48 0.88 36.47
C ASP A 479 6.98 1.06 36.19
N LEU A 480 7.33 0.92 34.91
CA LEU A 480 8.62 1.30 34.32
C LEU A 480 8.63 2.83 34.14
N GLU A 481 9.49 3.52 34.89
CA GLU A 481 9.71 4.96 34.73
C GLU A 481 10.79 5.26 33.68
N SER A 482 10.45 6.23 32.82
CA SER A 482 11.41 7.13 32.20
C SER A 482 11.78 8.15 33.26
N ASP A 483 13.07 8.20 33.63
CA ASP A 483 13.56 9.09 34.69
C ASP A 483 13.92 10.48 34.16
N SER A 484 13.59 11.50 34.94
CA SER A 484 14.28 12.79 34.91
C SER A 484 14.51 13.27 36.34
N GLU A 485 15.74 12.98 36.79
CA GLU A 485 16.62 13.68 37.73
C GLU A 485 16.05 14.19 39.07
N LEU A 486 16.47 13.55 40.17
CA LEU A 486 17.44 14.07 41.15
C LEU A 486 17.29 13.32 42.50
N ASP A 487 18.17 12.34 42.80
CA ASP A 487 18.89 12.22 44.08
C ASP A 487 20.02 11.18 43.99
N SER A 488 20.98 11.31 44.91
CA SER A 488 22.35 10.80 44.98
C SER A 488 22.62 9.28 44.89
N ASP A 489 23.83 8.99 44.38
CA ASP A 489 24.76 7.88 44.70
C ASP A 489 24.49 6.43 44.24
N ASP A 490 25.56 5.90 43.60
CA ASP A 490 25.92 4.50 43.34
C ASP A 490 25.17 3.73 42.23
N GLU A 491 25.37 4.13 40.97
CA GLU A 491 25.23 3.21 39.82
C GLU A 491 26.61 2.75 39.33
N LEU A 492 26.98 1.51 39.67
CA LEU A 492 28.28 0.91 39.34
C LEU A 492 28.45 0.78 37.82
N VAL A 493 29.36 1.55 37.24
CA VAL A 493 29.82 1.37 35.85
C VAL A 493 30.57 0.04 35.77
N PRO A 494 30.24 -0.87 34.84
CA PRO A 494 31.00 -2.12 34.67
C PRO A 494 32.46 -1.81 34.39
N TYR A 495 33.33 -2.24 35.30
CA TYR A 495 34.77 -2.02 35.25
C TYR A 495 35.47 -3.26 34.67
N ASP A 496 36.40 -3.05 33.75
CA ASP A 496 37.28 -4.12 33.29
C ASP A 496 38.43 -4.28 34.29
N MET A 497 38.41 -5.39 35.03
CA MET A 497 39.38 -5.71 36.10
C MET A 497 40.80 -6.03 35.59
N SER A 498 41.04 -6.00 34.28
CA SER A 498 42.37 -6.26 33.71
C SER A 498 43.21 -5.00 33.50
N GLU A 499 42.59 -3.84 33.28
CA GLU A 499 43.29 -2.58 32.95
C GLU A 499 42.79 -1.34 33.73
N ASP A 500 41.90 -1.50 34.71
CA ASP A 500 41.37 -0.42 35.58
C ASP A 500 40.84 0.81 34.81
N LYS A 501 40.02 0.58 33.76
CA LYS A 501 39.33 1.65 33.00
C LYS A 501 37.83 1.39 32.83
N GLU A 502 37.06 2.49 32.74
CA GLU A 502 35.61 2.49 32.49
C GLU A 502 35.25 2.00 31.07
N LEU A 503 34.31 1.05 30.94
CA LEU A 503 33.79 0.57 29.66
C LEU A 503 32.83 1.60 29.03
N LYS A 504 33.33 2.48 28.16
CA LYS A 504 32.49 3.37 27.35
C LYS A 504 31.91 2.62 26.14
N LYS A 505 30.60 2.37 26.12
CA LYS A 505 29.91 1.88 24.92
C LYS A 505 29.66 3.04 23.95
N THR A 506 30.59 3.23 23.04
CA THR A 506 30.45 4.23 21.96
C THR A 506 29.32 3.81 21.00
N LYS A 507 28.27 4.63 20.90
CA LYS A 507 27.11 4.37 20.01
C LYS A 507 27.55 4.38 18.55
N ALA A 508 27.28 3.29 17.83
CA ALA A 508 27.65 3.16 16.42
C ALA A 508 26.71 3.97 15.49
N PRO A 509 27.24 4.58 14.42
CA PRO A 509 26.44 5.34 13.46
C PRO A 509 25.48 4.45 12.65
N VAL A 510 24.31 5.00 12.33
CA VAL A 510 23.22 4.28 11.64
C VAL A 510 23.15 4.65 10.15
N TYR A 511 23.63 5.82 9.76
CA TYR A 511 23.61 6.31 8.37
C TYR A 511 25.01 6.43 7.76
N ILE A 512 25.11 6.23 6.43
CA ILE A 512 26.39 6.33 5.69
C ILE A 512 26.98 7.75 5.79
N ARG A 513 26.12 8.79 5.87
CA ARG A 513 26.55 10.18 6.07
C ARG A 513 27.35 10.32 7.36
N ASP A 514 26.81 9.80 8.46
CA ASP A 514 27.45 9.83 9.77
C ASP A 514 28.77 9.05 9.75
N CYS A 515 28.82 7.94 9.00
CA CYS A 515 30.08 7.21 8.80
C CYS A 515 31.12 8.07 8.05
N ILE A 516 30.72 8.80 7.02
CA ILE A 516 31.62 9.69 6.26
C ILE A 516 32.14 10.80 7.16
N GLU A 517 31.27 11.44 7.93
CA GLU A 517 31.61 12.53 8.85
C GLU A 517 32.60 12.05 9.94
N VAL A 518 32.37 10.87 10.50
CA VAL A 518 33.30 10.26 11.47
C VAL A 518 34.63 9.91 10.80
N LEU A 519 34.61 9.35 9.57
CA LEU A 519 35.84 8.98 8.85
C LEU A 519 36.67 10.18 8.37
N THR A 520 36.04 11.35 8.15
CA THR A 520 36.73 12.55 7.66
C THR A 520 37.06 13.56 8.75
N GLY A 521 36.39 13.53 9.90
CA GLY A 521 36.53 14.56 10.95
C GLY A 521 36.80 14.07 12.37
N SER A 522 36.80 12.76 12.66
CA SER A 522 37.01 12.26 14.02
C SER A 522 38.44 11.75 14.24
N GLU A 523 39.09 12.22 15.30
CA GLU A 523 40.38 11.66 15.82
C GLU A 523 40.16 10.59 16.92
N ASP A 524 38.89 10.33 17.27
CA ASP A 524 38.51 9.33 18.27
C ASP A 524 38.55 7.90 17.66
N VAL A 525 39.50 7.10 18.14
CA VAL A 525 39.80 5.74 17.66
C VAL A 525 38.62 4.78 17.89
N GLU A 526 37.89 4.93 19.01
CA GLU A 526 36.78 4.03 19.36
C GLU A 526 35.57 4.29 18.45
N LYS A 527 35.33 5.55 18.08
CA LYS A 527 34.29 5.91 17.09
C LYS A 527 34.65 5.43 15.68
N LEU A 528 35.92 5.51 15.32
CA LEU A 528 36.43 5.00 14.04
C LEU A 528 36.22 3.49 13.92
N GLU A 529 36.56 2.73 14.96
CA GLU A 529 36.37 1.27 14.98
C GLU A 529 34.90 0.86 14.93
N ALA A 530 34.05 1.50 15.74
CA ALA A 530 32.60 1.28 15.72
C ALA A 530 31.99 1.61 14.33
N THR A 531 32.50 2.65 13.66
CA THR A 531 32.07 3.04 12.32
C THR A 531 32.49 2.01 11.28
N LEU A 532 33.75 1.55 11.30
CA LEU A 532 34.25 0.53 10.37
C LEU A 532 33.51 -0.80 10.51
N GLY A 533 33.11 -1.18 11.73
CA GLY A 533 32.34 -2.40 12.00
C GLY A 533 30.96 -2.42 11.34
N VAL A 534 30.30 -1.27 11.21
CA VAL A 534 28.94 -1.15 10.67
C VAL A 534 28.94 -0.73 9.18
N LEU A 535 29.99 -0.08 8.70
CA LEU A 535 30.11 0.49 7.35
C LEU A 535 29.88 -0.54 6.24
N LYS A 536 30.48 -1.73 6.34
CA LYS A 536 30.29 -2.80 5.34
C LYS A 536 28.82 -3.20 5.20
N GLY A 537 28.11 -3.31 6.32
CA GLY A 537 26.68 -3.66 6.34
C GLY A 537 25.81 -2.56 5.72
N LEU A 538 26.13 -1.29 5.98
CA LEU A 538 25.40 -0.15 5.43
C LEU A 538 25.62 0.01 3.91
N ILE A 539 26.85 -0.21 3.42
CA ILE A 539 27.16 -0.17 1.98
C ILE A 539 26.44 -1.30 1.22
N LEU A 540 26.48 -2.52 1.76
CA LEU A 540 25.81 -3.67 1.12
C LEU A 540 24.28 -3.52 1.08
N LYS A 541 23.68 -2.90 2.10
CA LYS A 541 22.23 -2.62 2.13
C LYS A 541 21.81 -1.54 1.14
N ASN A 542 22.72 -0.63 0.77
CA ASN A 542 22.44 0.52 -0.09
C ASN A 542 23.13 0.44 -1.47
N GLN A 543 23.28 -0.76 -2.04
CA GLN A 543 23.91 -0.98 -3.36
C GLN A 543 23.25 -0.19 -4.52
N ALA A 544 22.01 0.27 -4.35
CA ALA A 544 21.32 1.12 -5.33
C ALA A 544 21.88 2.56 -5.40
N MET A 545 22.52 3.07 -4.35
CA MET A 545 23.14 4.42 -4.34
C MET A 545 24.59 4.44 -4.87
N THR A 546 25.24 3.27 -5.01
CA THR A 546 26.62 3.14 -5.51
C THR A 546 26.73 3.01 -7.04
N LYS A 547 25.62 3.15 -7.77
CA LYS A 547 25.63 3.24 -9.24
C LYS A 547 25.43 4.70 -9.64
N GLU A 548 26.54 5.40 -9.85
CA GLU A 548 26.57 6.52 -10.80
C GLU A 548 26.60 5.98 -12.23
#